data_AF-A0A258VMW6-F1
#
_entry.id   AF-A0A258VMW6-F1
#
_cell.length_a   1.000
_cell.length_b   1.000
_cell.length_c   1.000
_cell.angle_alpha   90.00
_cell.angle_beta   90.00
_cell.angle_gamma   90.00
#
_symmetry.space_group_name_H-M   'P 1'
#
loop_
_entity.id
_entity.type
_entity.pdbx_description
1 polymer ?
#
loop_
_entity_poly.entity_id
_entity_poly.type
_entity_poly.pdbx_seq_one_letter_code
_entity_poly.pdbx_strand_id
1 'polypeptide(L)'
;MIFAHFHGDEISLLQLFGRYRVSTMSSKSKDGEMMSALIHLMGGASSRGSSSRGAVEALKGLVKLIKKDGYNGSMAVDGPRGPIFKVKPGVFEVSRLVDGYIYYGGVHCDRAIHFPKSWNKTYLPKPFAKIDILWLGPFGPYGKDQDPRDPKLLAEAESLLISARSKAKELFDHSK
;
A
#
# COMPACT_ATOMS: atom_id res chain seq x y z
N MET A 1 9.56 6.13 5.58
CA MET A 1 8.21 6.60 5.17
C MET A 1 7.30 5.40 5.00
N ILE A 2 5.97 5.57 5.10
CA ILE A 2 4.98 4.50 4.91
C ILE A 2 3.99 4.93 3.83
N PHE A 3 3.93 4.17 2.74
CA PHE A 3 3.02 4.38 1.62
C PHE A 3 1.76 3.53 1.83
N ALA A 4 0.64 4.18 2.13
CA ALA A 4 -0.66 3.55 2.26
C ALA A 4 -1.43 3.64 0.94
N HIS A 5 -1.98 2.53 0.48
CA HIS A 5 -2.76 2.48 -0.77
C HIS A 5 -3.82 1.38 -0.70
N PHE A 6 -4.74 1.33 -1.66
CA PHE A 6 -5.66 0.19 -1.78
C PHE A 6 -4.99 -0.98 -2.50
N HIS A 7 -5.44 -2.21 -2.23
CA HIS A 7 -4.91 -3.43 -2.89
C HIS A 7 -5.02 -3.37 -4.40
N GLY A 8 -6.07 -2.74 -4.94
CA GLY A 8 -6.30 -2.68 -6.38
C GLY A 8 -5.14 -2.03 -7.16
N ASP A 9 -4.38 -1.13 -6.50
CA ASP A 9 -3.35 -0.31 -7.13
C ASP A 9 -1.93 -0.92 -7.06
N GLU A 10 -1.74 -2.06 -6.39
CA GLU A 10 -0.43 -2.67 -6.13
C GLU A 10 0.44 -2.83 -7.39
N ILE A 11 -0.15 -3.33 -8.47
CA ILE A 11 0.57 -3.60 -9.73
C ILE A 11 1.16 -2.31 -10.30
N SER A 12 0.41 -1.21 -10.26
CA SER A 12 0.85 0.11 -10.76
C SER A 12 1.97 0.72 -9.91
N LEU A 13 2.09 0.32 -8.65
CA LEU A 13 3.09 0.84 -7.72
C LEU A 13 4.41 0.07 -7.76
N LEU A 14 4.46 -1.14 -8.36
CA LEU A 14 5.66 -1.97 -8.40
C LEU A 14 6.88 -1.26 -9.01
N GLN A 15 6.66 -0.39 -9.99
CA GLN A 15 7.73 0.42 -10.61
C GLN A 15 8.47 1.35 -9.63
N LEU A 16 7.86 1.67 -8.48
CA LEU A 16 8.46 2.52 -7.45
C LEU A 16 9.42 1.74 -6.54
N PHE A 17 9.37 0.40 -6.53
CA PHE A 17 9.99 -0.38 -5.46
C PHE A 17 11.51 -0.27 -5.42
N GLY A 18 12.20 -0.47 -6.54
CA GLY A 18 13.64 -0.28 -6.61
C GLY A 18 14.07 1.18 -6.43
N ARG A 19 13.38 2.10 -7.11
CA ARG A 19 13.73 3.53 -7.12
C ARG A 19 13.64 4.18 -5.73
N TYR A 20 12.62 3.82 -4.95
CA TYR A 20 12.37 4.41 -3.63
C TYR A 20 12.68 3.45 -2.47
N ARG A 21 13.38 2.34 -2.74
CA ARG A 21 13.72 1.29 -1.76
C ARG A 21 12.50 0.88 -0.93
N VAL A 22 11.45 0.44 -1.60
CA VAL A 22 10.18 0.09 -0.97
C VAL A 22 10.16 -1.38 -0.56
N SER A 23 9.57 -1.63 0.60
CA SER A 23 9.28 -2.95 1.12
C SER A 23 7.81 -3.09 1.49
N THR A 24 7.26 -4.29 1.34
CA THR A 24 5.86 -4.58 1.67
C THR A 24 5.71 -5.95 2.33
N MET A 25 4.49 -6.31 2.71
CA MET A 25 4.15 -7.64 3.18
C MET A 25 3.57 -8.47 2.05
N SER A 26 3.91 -9.76 1.99
CA SER A 26 3.27 -10.74 1.12
C SER A 26 2.80 -11.97 1.89
N SER A 27 1.80 -12.67 1.37
CA SER A 27 1.33 -13.91 1.99
C SER A 27 2.26 -15.10 1.66
N LYS A 28 2.16 -16.16 2.45
CA LYS A 28 2.77 -17.47 2.15
C LYS A 28 1.95 -18.32 1.16
N SER A 29 1.04 -17.73 0.38
CA SER A 29 0.35 -18.44 -0.72
C SER A 29 1.22 -18.46 -1.98
N LYS A 30 0.82 -19.28 -2.97
CA LYS A 30 1.46 -19.32 -4.30
C LYS A 30 1.42 -17.96 -5.00
N ASP A 31 0.28 -17.28 -4.97
CA ASP A 31 0.16 -15.93 -5.55
C ASP A 31 1.03 -14.93 -4.79
N GLY A 32 1.11 -15.05 -3.46
CA GLY A 32 1.98 -14.23 -2.63
C GLY A 32 3.47 -14.48 -2.90
N GLU A 33 3.85 -15.71 -3.27
CA GLU A 33 5.21 -16.06 -3.69
C GLU A 33 5.55 -15.44 -5.05
N MET A 34 4.64 -15.51 -6.01
CA MET A 34 4.82 -14.86 -7.31
C MET A 34 4.99 -13.34 -7.16
N MET A 35 4.12 -12.71 -6.37
CA MET A 35 4.23 -11.26 -6.10
C MET A 35 5.52 -10.94 -5.35
N SER A 36 5.92 -11.76 -4.37
CA SER A 36 7.19 -11.60 -3.67
C SER A 36 8.37 -11.67 -4.63
N ALA A 37 8.41 -12.64 -5.55
CA ALA A 37 9.48 -12.75 -6.54
C ALA A 37 9.53 -11.52 -7.44
N LEU A 38 8.38 -11.04 -7.90
CA LEU A 38 8.28 -9.82 -8.72
C LEU A 38 8.78 -8.58 -7.96
N ILE A 39 8.41 -8.42 -6.70
CA ILE A 39 8.89 -7.32 -5.84
C ILE A 39 10.42 -7.30 -5.77
N HIS A 40 11.05 -8.47 -5.58
CA HIS A 40 12.51 -8.56 -5.51
C HIS A 40 13.16 -8.29 -6.88
N LEU A 41 12.56 -8.80 -7.96
CA LEU A 41 13.01 -8.50 -9.32
C LEU A 41 12.98 -7.00 -9.63
N MET A 42 11.97 -6.29 -9.11
CA MET A 42 11.83 -4.83 -9.25
C MET A 42 12.73 -4.04 -8.28
N GLY A 43 13.62 -4.70 -7.51
CA GLY A 43 14.56 -4.07 -6.59
C GLY A 43 14.00 -3.70 -5.21
N GLY A 44 12.78 -4.16 -4.90
CA GLY A 44 12.18 -4.02 -3.58
C GLY A 44 12.51 -5.17 -2.63
N ALA A 45 11.91 -5.15 -1.45
CA ALA A 45 11.96 -6.26 -0.50
C ALA A 45 10.54 -6.61 0.00
N SER A 46 10.37 -7.82 0.55
CA SER A 46 9.12 -8.15 1.21
C SER A 46 9.28 -9.06 2.41
N SER A 47 8.50 -8.81 3.45
CA SER A 47 8.33 -9.75 4.57
C SER A 47 7.15 -10.68 4.31
N ARG A 48 7.20 -11.90 4.84
CA ARG A 48 6.20 -12.94 4.55
C ARG A 48 5.49 -13.44 5.79
N GLY A 49 4.19 -13.73 5.64
CA GLY A 49 3.33 -14.25 6.73
C GLY A 49 2.27 -15.23 6.24
N SER A 50 1.97 -16.25 7.04
CA SER A 50 0.79 -17.11 6.86
C SER A 50 -0.49 -16.45 7.43
N SER A 51 -1.64 -17.12 7.34
CA SER A 51 -2.93 -16.63 7.87
C SER A 51 -2.86 -16.19 9.35
N SER A 52 -3.82 -15.35 9.76
CA SER A 52 -4.07 -14.83 11.12
C SER A 52 -2.82 -14.44 11.93
N ARG A 53 -2.12 -15.43 12.51
CA ARG A 53 -0.86 -15.26 13.24
C ARG A 53 0.28 -14.77 12.35
N GLY A 54 0.34 -15.21 11.10
CA GLY A 54 1.41 -14.79 10.20
C GLY A 54 1.28 -13.35 9.70
N ALA A 55 0.11 -12.71 9.82
CA ALA A 55 -0.02 -11.27 9.54
C ALA A 55 0.84 -10.43 10.52
N VAL A 56 0.91 -10.86 11.79
CA VAL A 56 1.78 -10.23 12.80
C VAL A 56 3.26 -10.48 12.47
N GLU A 57 3.61 -11.68 12.03
CA GLU A 57 4.99 -12.00 11.60
C GLU A 57 5.41 -11.15 10.40
N ALA A 58 4.55 -11.02 9.38
CA ALA A 58 4.80 -10.18 8.23
C ALA A 58 4.97 -8.71 8.62
N LEU A 59 4.12 -8.19 9.50
CA LEU A 59 4.21 -6.82 9.99
C LEU A 59 5.51 -6.58 10.76
N LYS A 60 5.89 -7.50 11.67
CA LYS A 60 7.19 -7.44 12.36
C LYS A 60 8.36 -7.48 11.39
N GLY A 61 8.28 -8.31 10.35
CA GLY A 61 9.29 -8.38 9.29
C GLY A 61 9.39 -7.07 8.50
N LEU A 62 8.26 -6.44 8.19
CA LEU A 62 8.23 -5.14 7.51
C LEU A 62 8.86 -4.05 8.39
N VAL A 63 8.51 -4.00 9.67
CA VAL A 63 9.13 -3.10 10.65
C VAL A 63 10.64 -3.31 10.71
N LYS A 64 11.13 -4.55 10.65
CA LYS A 64 12.57 -4.85 10.60
C LYS A 64 13.21 -4.28 9.33
N LEU A 65 12.61 -4.52 8.16
CA LEU A 65 13.12 -3.98 6.88
C LEU A 65 13.21 -2.45 6.90
N ILE A 66 12.23 -1.79 7.52
CA ILE A 66 12.23 -0.33 7.65
C ILE A 66 13.33 0.14 8.60
N LYS A 67 13.36 -0.38 9.84
CA LYS A 67 14.25 0.16 10.89
C LYS A 67 15.70 -0.28 10.76
N LYS A 68 15.96 -1.48 10.25
CA LYS A 68 17.32 -2.05 10.17
C LYS A 68 17.93 -1.93 8.78
N ASP A 69 17.13 -2.15 7.75
CA ASP A 69 17.63 -2.29 6.38
C ASP A 69 17.38 -1.00 5.54
N GLY A 70 16.77 0.02 6.15
CA GLY A 70 16.58 1.35 5.56
C GLY A 70 15.58 1.39 4.41
N TYR A 71 14.60 0.49 4.39
CA TYR A 71 13.52 0.51 3.40
C TYR A 71 12.40 1.46 3.80
N ASN A 72 11.67 1.98 2.81
CA ASN A 72 10.35 2.54 3.01
C ASN A 72 9.30 1.42 3.09
N GLY A 73 8.25 1.62 3.87
CA GLY A 73 7.14 0.67 3.95
C GLY A 73 6.07 0.98 2.91
N SER A 74 5.44 -0.05 2.35
CA SER A 74 4.21 0.03 1.57
C SER A 74 3.21 -0.94 2.15
N MET A 75 1.95 -0.51 2.23
CA MET A 75 0.87 -1.32 2.78
C MET A 75 -0.41 -1.10 2.02
N ALA A 76 -0.95 -2.20 1.50
CA ALA A 76 -2.31 -2.24 1.02
C ALA A 76 -3.28 -2.33 2.20
N VAL A 77 -3.93 -1.21 2.52
CA VAL A 77 -4.58 -1.02 3.83
C VAL A 77 -5.96 -1.66 3.94
N ASP A 78 -6.58 -2.02 2.83
CA ASP A 78 -7.91 -2.64 2.80
C ASP A 78 -7.88 -4.16 3.01
N GLY A 79 -6.72 -4.80 2.90
CA GLY A 79 -6.44 -6.21 3.26
C GLY A 79 -7.30 -7.28 2.55
N PRO A 80 -6.77 -8.48 2.29
CA PRO A 80 -7.45 -9.49 1.46
C PRO A 80 -8.76 -10.05 2.04
N ARG A 81 -9.00 -9.90 3.35
CA ARG A 81 -10.26 -10.33 4.01
C ARG A 81 -11.45 -9.38 3.81
N GLY A 82 -11.26 -8.28 3.10
CA GLY A 82 -12.31 -7.28 2.91
C GLY A 82 -12.67 -6.49 4.18
N PRO A 83 -13.68 -5.60 4.06
CA PRO A 83 -14.27 -5.13 2.80
C PRO A 83 -13.25 -4.36 1.94
N ILE A 84 -13.45 -4.30 0.62
CA ILE A 84 -12.63 -3.43 -0.23
C ILE A 84 -12.83 -1.98 0.18
N PHE A 85 -11.77 -1.17 0.08
CA PHE A 85 -11.78 0.24 0.48
C PHE A 85 -12.06 0.51 1.95
N LYS A 86 -11.85 -0.48 2.83
CA LYS A 86 -11.96 -0.32 4.28
C LYS A 86 -10.62 -0.46 4.96
N VAL A 87 -10.12 0.65 5.50
CA VAL A 87 -8.78 0.74 6.08
C VAL A 87 -8.67 -0.15 7.31
N LYS A 88 -7.53 -0.82 7.46
CA LYS A 88 -7.20 -1.68 8.59
C LYS A 88 -6.15 -1.03 9.51
N PRO A 89 -6.19 -1.34 10.82
CA PRO A 89 -5.30 -0.73 11.82
C PRO A 89 -3.79 -0.91 11.58
N GLY A 90 -3.39 -1.92 10.79
CA GLY A 90 -2.00 -2.32 10.65
C GLY A 90 -1.08 -1.19 10.14
N VAL A 91 -1.59 -0.25 9.35
CA VAL A 91 -0.80 0.88 8.84
C VAL A 91 -0.38 1.84 9.96
N PHE A 92 -1.28 2.12 10.91
CA PHE A 92 -0.99 2.95 12.07
C PHE A 92 -0.07 2.24 13.06
N GLU A 93 -0.22 0.92 13.22
CA GLU A 93 0.69 0.10 14.01
C GLU A 93 2.13 0.15 13.47
N VAL A 94 2.30 0.06 12.14
CA VAL A 94 3.63 0.20 11.53
C VAL A 94 4.17 1.61 11.76
N SER A 95 3.35 2.65 11.55
CA SER A 95 3.73 4.05 11.83
C SER A 95 4.26 4.23 13.24
N ARG A 96 3.53 3.71 14.24
CA ARG A 96 3.94 3.75 15.64
C ARG A 96 5.23 2.98 15.91
N LEU A 97 5.38 1.79 15.35
CA LEU A 97 6.54 0.93 15.62
C LEU A 97 7.83 1.45 14.99
N VAL A 98 7.73 2.15 13.87
CA VAL A 98 8.90 2.69 13.14
C VAL A 98 9.11 4.19 13.36
N ASP A 99 8.23 4.85 14.11
CA ASP A 99 8.18 6.30 14.26
C ASP A 99 8.16 7.02 12.89
N GLY A 100 7.29 6.53 12.01
CA GLY A 100 7.27 6.90 10.60
C GLY A 100 5.97 7.56 10.15
N TYR A 101 6.08 8.53 9.26
CA TYR A 101 4.93 9.21 8.65
C TYR A 101 4.26 8.36 7.56
N ILE A 102 2.94 8.45 7.50
CA ILE A 102 2.09 7.82 6.48
C ILE A 102 1.82 8.82 5.36
N TYR A 103 1.91 8.33 4.13
CA TYR A 103 1.50 9.01 2.90
C TYR A 103 0.37 8.20 2.26
N TYR A 104 -0.79 8.82 2.06
CA TYR A 104 -1.96 8.18 1.47
C TYR A 104 -1.95 8.35 -0.05
N GLY A 105 -1.85 7.23 -0.75
CA GLY A 105 -1.67 7.15 -2.19
C GLY A 105 -2.98 6.97 -2.95
N GLY A 106 -3.12 7.71 -4.04
CA GLY A 106 -4.12 7.50 -5.08
C GLY A 106 -3.44 7.26 -6.41
N VAL A 107 -3.95 6.30 -7.18
CA VAL A 107 -3.43 5.97 -8.51
C VAL A 107 -4.52 6.11 -9.57
N HIS A 108 -4.17 6.78 -10.66
CA HIS A 108 -4.91 6.79 -11.90
C HIS A 108 -4.07 6.16 -13.01
N CYS A 109 -4.70 5.34 -13.84
CA CYS A 109 -4.09 4.72 -15.01
C CYS A 109 -5.03 4.92 -16.19
N ASP A 110 -4.52 5.50 -17.28
CA ASP A 110 -5.33 5.89 -18.43
C ASP A 110 -5.80 4.69 -19.28
N ARG A 111 -4.99 3.63 -19.31
CA ARG A 111 -5.21 2.43 -20.13
C ARG A 111 -4.85 1.19 -19.35
N ALA A 112 -5.86 0.42 -18.96
CA ALA A 112 -5.67 -0.81 -18.20
C ALA A 112 -6.56 -1.96 -18.69
N ILE A 113 -6.16 -3.19 -18.34
CA ILE A 113 -7.00 -4.39 -18.39
C ILE A 113 -7.57 -4.58 -16.98
N HIS A 114 -8.89 -4.52 -16.83
CA HIS A 114 -9.54 -4.63 -15.53
C HIS A 114 -9.94 -6.06 -15.21
N PHE A 115 -9.79 -6.46 -13.95
CA PHE A 115 -10.23 -7.77 -13.44
C PHE A 115 -11.45 -7.59 -12.51
N PRO A 116 -12.66 -7.34 -13.05
CA PRO A 116 -13.83 -6.97 -12.23
C PRO A 116 -14.31 -8.09 -11.30
N LYS A 117 -13.99 -9.35 -11.61
CA LYS A 117 -14.29 -10.51 -10.76
C LYS A 117 -13.33 -10.64 -9.57
N SER A 118 -12.18 -9.95 -9.59
CA SER A 118 -11.28 -9.94 -8.44
C SER A 118 -11.88 -9.17 -7.27
N TRP A 119 -11.66 -9.65 -6.05
CA TRP A 119 -12.08 -8.98 -4.81
C TRP A 119 -11.53 -7.55 -4.75
N ASN A 120 -10.24 -7.36 -5.05
CA ASN A 120 -9.55 -6.06 -4.94
C ASN A 120 -9.82 -5.12 -6.12
N LYS A 121 -10.59 -5.56 -7.12
CA LYS A 121 -10.82 -4.81 -8.36
C LYS A 121 -9.52 -4.33 -9.01
N THR A 122 -8.46 -5.14 -8.91
CA THR A 122 -7.16 -4.81 -9.52
C THR A 122 -7.26 -4.71 -11.03
N TYR A 123 -6.23 -4.11 -11.61
CA TYR A 123 -6.09 -3.86 -13.02
C TYR A 123 -4.61 -3.96 -13.39
N LEU A 124 -4.36 -4.35 -14.63
CA LEU A 124 -3.02 -4.38 -15.19
C LEU A 124 -2.87 -3.20 -16.16
N PRO A 125 -1.99 -2.22 -15.88
CA PRO A 125 -1.65 -1.17 -16.83
C PRO A 125 -1.22 -1.77 -18.17
N LYS A 126 -1.76 -1.25 -19.28
CA LYS A 126 -1.33 -1.66 -20.63
C LYS A 126 0.08 -1.14 -20.90
N PRO A 127 0.83 -1.76 -21.84
CA PRO A 127 2.09 -1.18 -22.30
C PRO A 127 1.94 0.31 -22.66
N PHE A 128 2.89 1.12 -22.21
CA PHE A 128 2.95 2.57 -22.41
C PHE A 128 1.80 3.38 -21.78
N ALA A 129 0.98 2.77 -20.91
CA ALA A 129 -0.04 3.50 -20.17
C ALA A 129 0.61 4.60 -19.31
N LYS A 130 -0.07 5.74 -19.22
CA LYS A 130 0.29 6.81 -18.30
C LYS A 130 -0.33 6.50 -16.94
N ILE A 131 0.51 6.55 -15.90
CA ILE A 131 0.11 6.29 -14.52
C ILE A 131 0.43 7.55 -13.71
N ASP A 132 -0.60 8.19 -13.17
CA ASP A 132 -0.46 9.32 -12.25
C ASP A 132 -0.65 8.82 -10.82
N ILE A 133 0.36 9.08 -9.98
CA ILE A 133 0.41 8.63 -8.59
C ILE A 133 0.50 9.88 -7.72
N LEU A 134 -0.51 10.09 -6.89
CA LEU A 134 -0.54 11.20 -5.93
C LEU A 134 -0.42 10.65 -4.51
N TRP A 135 0.48 11.24 -3.73
CA TRP A 135 0.63 10.97 -2.31
C TRP A 135 0.18 12.19 -1.51
N LEU A 136 -0.81 12.03 -0.64
CA LEU A 136 -1.18 13.03 0.36
C LEU A 136 -0.42 12.76 1.65
N GLY A 137 0.22 13.78 2.23
CA GLY A 137 0.93 13.68 3.50
C GLY A 137 2.12 14.64 3.60
N PRO A 138 2.94 14.50 4.66
CA PRO A 138 2.91 13.42 5.65
C PRO A 138 1.80 13.53 6.71
N PHE A 139 1.36 12.37 7.25
CA PHE A 139 0.50 12.27 8.44
C PHE A 139 1.17 11.41 9.52
N GLY A 140 0.94 11.72 10.80
CA GLY A 140 1.60 11.08 11.94
C GLY A 140 2.92 11.78 12.33
N PRO A 141 3.93 11.06 12.88
CA PRO A 141 3.87 9.65 13.28
C PRO A 141 2.74 9.42 14.30
N TYR A 142 2.12 8.25 14.24
CA TYR A 142 1.03 7.92 15.15
C TYR A 142 1.59 7.42 16.49
N GLY A 143 1.14 8.04 17.59
CA GLY A 143 1.63 7.79 18.94
C GLY A 143 0.98 6.58 19.63
N LYS A 144 1.33 6.34 20.89
CA LYS A 144 0.70 5.29 21.73
C LYS A 144 -0.66 5.71 22.30
N ASP A 145 -0.89 7.02 22.35
CA ASP A 145 -2.10 7.70 22.80
C ASP A 145 -3.26 7.61 21.79
N GLN A 146 -2.95 7.33 20.53
CA GLN A 146 -3.94 7.11 19.48
C GLN A 146 -4.22 5.61 19.34
N ASP A 147 -5.49 5.20 19.43
CA ASP A 147 -5.90 3.82 19.17
C ASP A 147 -5.90 3.57 17.64
N PRO A 148 -5.07 2.65 17.11
CA PRO A 148 -5.07 2.26 15.70
C PRO A 148 -6.41 1.74 15.19
N ARG A 149 -7.32 1.37 16.09
CA ARG A 149 -8.65 0.84 15.80
C ARG A 149 -9.76 1.87 15.93
N ASP A 150 -9.43 3.12 16.28
CA ASP A 150 -10.42 4.20 16.36
C ASP A 150 -11.17 4.32 15.02
N PRO A 151 -12.50 4.13 14.99
CA PRO A 151 -13.30 4.27 13.78
C PRO A 151 -13.14 5.62 13.08
N LYS A 152 -12.91 6.70 13.83
CA LYS A 152 -12.69 8.04 13.25
C LYS A 152 -11.39 8.10 12.46
N LEU A 153 -10.31 7.57 13.05
CA LEU A 153 -9.00 7.50 12.42
C LEU A 153 -9.03 6.62 11.15
N LEU A 154 -9.69 5.47 11.21
CA LEU A 154 -9.88 4.60 10.05
C LEU A 154 -10.66 5.31 8.93
N ALA A 155 -11.76 5.99 9.28
CA ALA A 155 -12.59 6.72 8.32
C ALA A 155 -11.87 7.93 7.70
N GLU A 156 -11.04 8.64 8.47
CA GLU A 156 -10.20 9.73 7.95
C GLU A 156 -9.21 9.21 6.91
N ALA A 157 -8.51 8.11 7.21
CA ALA A 157 -7.59 7.48 6.27
C ALA A 157 -8.32 6.99 4.99
N GLU A 158 -9.53 6.44 5.12
CA GLU A 158 -10.37 6.07 3.97
C GLU A 158 -10.65 7.30 3.08
N SER A 159 -11.07 8.41 3.70
CA SER A 159 -11.35 9.67 3.00
C SER A 159 -10.12 10.23 2.28
N LEU A 160 -8.95 10.19 2.93
CA LEU A 160 -7.68 10.64 2.36
C LEU A 160 -7.27 9.79 1.14
N LEU A 161 -7.41 8.48 1.21
CA LEU A 161 -7.11 7.58 0.08
C LEU A 161 -8.08 7.80 -1.10
N ILE A 162 -9.36 7.97 -0.82
CA ILE A 162 -10.38 8.27 -1.84
C ILE A 162 -10.07 9.64 -2.49
N SER A 163 -9.78 10.66 -1.67
CA SER A 163 -9.41 12.00 -2.15
C SER A 163 -8.15 11.97 -3.02
N ALA A 164 -7.12 11.23 -2.59
CA ALA A 164 -5.89 11.07 -3.36
C ALA A 164 -6.16 10.46 -4.74
N ARG A 165 -7.07 9.48 -4.82
CA ARG A 165 -7.44 8.82 -6.07
C ARG A 165 -8.19 9.76 -7.02
N SER A 166 -9.14 10.54 -6.49
CA SER A 166 -9.86 11.55 -7.28
C SER A 166 -8.90 12.61 -7.84
N LYS A 167 -8.01 13.14 -7.00
CA LYS A 167 -7.01 14.13 -7.41
C LYS A 167 -6.00 13.58 -8.42
N ALA A 168 -5.57 12.32 -8.29
CA ALA A 168 -4.69 11.68 -9.27
C ALA A 168 -5.36 11.63 -10.66
N LYS A 169 -6.66 11.39 -10.72
CA LYS A 169 -7.44 11.46 -11.97
C LYS A 169 -7.55 12.90 -12.49
N GLU A 170 -7.85 13.87 -11.63
CA GLU A 170 -7.95 15.28 -12.03
C GLU A 170 -6.64 15.80 -12.63
N LEU A 171 -5.49 15.46 -12.03
CA LEU A 171 -4.18 15.82 -12.56
C LEU A 171 -3.95 15.27 -13.98
N PHE A 172 -4.39 14.04 -14.24
CA PHE A 172 -4.32 13.47 -15.58
C PHE A 172 -5.15 14.29 -16.58
N ASP A 173 -6.38 14.65 -16.21
CA ASP A 173 -7.29 15.40 -17.08
C ASP A 173 -6.77 16.81 -17.43
N HIS A 174 -6.04 17.47 -16.52
CA HIS A 174 -5.43 18.80 -16.74
C HIS A 174 -4.09 18.76 -17.49
N SER A 175 -3.50 17.57 -17.65
CA SER A 175 -2.20 17.39 -18.32
C SER A 175 -2.30 17.08 -19.81
N LYS A 176 -3.53 17.07 -20.35
CA LYS A 176 -3.84 16.93 -21.78
C LYS A 176 -4.02 18.29 -22.42
#